data_AF-A0A3N5KDL1-F1
#
_entry.id   AF-A0A3N5KDL1-F1
#
_cell.length_a   1.000
_cell.length_b   1.000
_cell.length_c   1.000
_cell.angle_alpha   90.00
_cell.angle_beta   90.00
_cell.angle_gamma   90.00
#
_symmetry.space_group_name_H-M   'P 1'
#
loop_
_entity.id
_entity.type
_entity.pdbx_description
1 polymer ?
#
loop_
_entity_poly.entity_id
_entity_poly.type
_entity_poly.pdbx_seq_one_letter_code
_entity_poly.pdbx_strand_id
1 'polypeptide(L)'
;MRYTSSHSFFVAGVIRSLSFATAVLISLCFAQLQAQSPSAVTWIGTWSTAPQLVELNNNPPAPYLSNNTIRQIVHVSIGGDSLRVRFSNEFSNSPVTMKSVHIAVSMGGGKIDSSTDKAIYFNGNPEYTMAPVSSVMSDPFQFALQPLSDVAITIYFGNTSPDVTGHPGSRTTSYLITGNKVTVADLSDTVKTDHWYVINTLEVLARDSARSVAILGNSITDGRGSGTNKQNRWPDELSRRLQANSSTQQVAVLNEGIGGNCVLKACLGPSAISRFDRDVLNQNGVKWLIIFEGINDIG
;
A
#
# COMPACT_ATOMS: atom_id res chain seq x y z
N MET A 1 -37.47 106.78 3.83
CA MET A 1 -36.92 107.88 4.67
C MET A 1 -36.30 107.24 5.90
N ARG A 2 -35.02 107.56 6.19
CA ARG A 2 -34.14 107.09 7.30
C ARG A 2 -33.27 105.83 7.08
N TYR A 3 -32.00 106.12 6.75
CA TYR A 3 -30.69 105.54 7.15
C TYR A 3 -30.69 104.59 8.37
N THR A 4 -29.84 103.56 8.49
CA THR A 4 -28.36 103.59 8.52
C THR A 4 -27.68 102.22 8.23
N SER A 5 -26.53 102.30 7.54
CA SER A 5 -25.24 101.54 7.59
C SER A 5 -25.04 100.39 8.60
N SER A 6 -24.20 99.35 8.41
CA SER A 6 -22.93 99.17 7.66
C SER A 6 -22.38 97.73 7.80
N HIS A 7 -21.74 97.20 6.73
CA HIS A 7 -20.47 96.42 6.68
C HIS A 7 -20.42 95.06 7.44
N SER A 8 -19.83 93.94 6.97
CA SER A 8 -18.97 93.62 5.83
C SER A 8 -18.71 92.09 5.79
N PHE A 9 -18.62 91.54 4.57
CA PHE A 9 -17.73 90.46 4.08
C PHE A 9 -17.79 88.98 4.52
N PHE A 10 -17.89 88.12 3.47
CA PHE A 10 -17.17 86.84 3.18
C PHE A 10 -17.52 85.59 4.04
N VAL A 11 -17.65 84.34 3.56
CA VAL A 11 -17.40 83.62 2.29
C VAL A 11 -18.39 82.44 2.21
N ALA A 12 -18.86 82.09 1.01
CA ALA A 12 -19.51 80.81 0.71
C ALA A 12 -18.46 79.73 0.32
N GLY A 13 -18.59 78.50 0.84
CA GLY A 13 -17.78 77.34 0.44
C GLY A 13 -18.12 76.13 1.33
N VAL A 14 -19.09 75.27 1.00
CA VAL A 14 -19.10 74.20 -0.01
C VAL A 14 -18.21 73.01 0.41
N ILE A 15 -18.87 71.85 0.48
CA ILE A 15 -18.36 70.45 0.39
C ILE A 15 -18.09 69.69 1.70
N ARG A 16 -19.16 69.01 2.14
CA ARG A 16 -19.18 67.66 2.73
C ARG A 16 -18.17 66.73 2.04
N SER A 17 -17.44 65.91 2.80
CA SER A 17 -17.10 64.49 2.52
C SER A 17 -15.72 64.10 3.08
N LEU A 18 -15.53 64.19 4.39
CA LEU A 18 -14.48 63.43 5.08
C LEU A 18 -15.19 62.41 5.96
N SER A 19 -15.03 61.11 5.68
CA SER A 19 -15.02 60.01 6.68
C SER A 19 -15.08 58.58 6.09
N PHE A 20 -15.10 58.37 4.77
CA PHE A 20 -15.26 57.00 4.21
C PHE A 20 -14.01 56.37 3.58
N ALA A 21 -12.89 57.08 3.48
CA ALA A 21 -11.73 56.60 2.71
C ALA A 21 -10.69 55.80 3.53
N THR A 22 -10.66 55.90 4.86
CA THR A 22 -9.59 55.29 5.68
C THR A 22 -9.93 53.92 6.25
N ALA A 23 -11.22 53.55 6.32
CA ALA A 23 -11.64 52.23 6.80
C ALA A 23 -11.56 51.12 5.73
N VAL A 24 -11.51 51.49 4.45
CA VAL A 24 -11.48 50.51 3.34
C VAL A 24 -10.06 49.99 3.08
N LEU A 25 -9.01 50.75 3.41
CA LEU A 25 -7.63 50.35 3.14
C LEU A 25 -7.04 49.38 4.17
N ILE A 26 -7.54 49.34 5.41
CA ILE A 26 -7.09 48.34 6.42
C ILE A 26 -7.78 46.99 6.19
N SER A 27 -8.95 46.98 5.56
CA SER A 27 -9.68 45.73 5.27
C SER A 27 -9.18 44.99 4.03
N LEU A 28 -8.35 45.63 3.19
CA LEU A 28 -7.75 45.03 1.99
C LEU A 28 -6.37 44.40 2.25
N CYS A 29 -5.76 44.60 3.42
CA CYS A 29 -4.52 43.92 3.81
C CYS A 29 -4.73 42.57 4.51
N PHE A 30 -5.97 42.18 4.81
CA PHE A 30 -6.32 40.78 5.06
C PHE A 30 -6.57 40.06 3.73
N ALA A 31 -5.63 40.21 2.79
CA ALA A 31 -5.50 39.31 1.66
C ALA A 31 -5.19 37.94 2.25
N GLN A 32 -6.24 37.14 2.32
CA GLN A 32 -6.30 35.70 2.45
C GLN A 32 -4.95 34.99 2.31
N LEU A 33 -4.19 34.91 3.40
CA LEU A 33 -3.46 33.69 3.71
C LEU A 33 -4.52 32.67 4.14
N GLN A 34 -5.33 32.20 3.17
CA GLN A 34 -5.91 30.88 3.31
C GLN A 34 -4.70 29.95 3.33
N ALA A 35 -4.28 29.56 4.53
CA ALA A 35 -3.46 28.39 4.70
C ALA A 35 -4.22 27.29 3.95
N GLN A 36 -3.68 26.88 2.80
CA GLN A 36 -4.20 25.77 2.04
C GLN A 36 -4.20 24.62 3.04
N SER A 37 -5.40 24.19 3.48
CA SER A 37 -5.50 23.04 4.38
C SER A 37 -4.61 21.95 3.79
N PRO A 38 -3.72 21.32 4.58
CA PRO A 38 -2.86 20.27 4.06
C PRO A 38 -3.76 19.35 3.24
N SER A 39 -3.41 19.12 1.98
CA SER A 39 -4.19 18.21 1.15
C SER A 39 -4.38 16.94 1.97
N ALA A 40 -5.65 16.53 2.20
CA ALA A 40 -5.91 15.36 3.01
C ALA A 40 -5.06 14.21 2.46
N VAL A 41 -4.42 13.46 3.35
CA VAL A 41 -3.64 12.29 2.99
C VAL A 41 -4.37 11.06 3.49
N THR A 42 -4.30 9.99 2.71
CA THR A 42 -4.95 8.73 3.02
C THR A 42 -4.01 7.58 2.67
N TRP A 43 -4.17 6.47 3.39
CA TRP A 43 -3.45 5.26 3.06
C TRP A 43 -4.10 4.61 1.84
N ILE A 44 -3.27 4.14 0.90
CA ILE A 44 -3.69 3.45 -0.31
C ILE A 44 -2.88 2.17 -0.43
N GLY A 45 -3.54 1.03 -0.63
CA GLY A 45 -2.84 -0.20 -1.00
C GLY A 45 -2.13 -0.01 -2.35
N THR A 46 -0.83 -0.23 -2.39
CA THR A 46 -0.03 -0.20 -3.64
C THR A 46 0.31 -1.60 -4.15
N TRP A 47 0.23 -2.60 -3.28
CA TRP A 47 0.34 -4.02 -3.60
C TRP A 47 -0.44 -4.81 -2.55
N SER A 48 -1.11 -5.87 -2.97
CA SER A 48 -1.72 -6.85 -2.09
C SER A 48 -1.75 -8.24 -2.71
N THR A 49 -2.00 -9.24 -1.88
CA THR A 49 -2.23 -10.63 -2.29
C THR A 49 -3.27 -11.29 -1.39
N ALA A 50 -4.15 -12.10 -1.98
CA ALA A 50 -5.19 -12.80 -1.23
C ALA A 50 -4.55 -13.93 -0.38
N PRO A 51 -4.67 -13.91 0.96
CA PRO A 51 -4.08 -14.95 1.79
C PRO A 51 -4.93 -16.22 1.75
N GLN A 52 -4.25 -17.35 1.79
CA GLN A 52 -4.83 -18.70 1.84
C GLN A 52 -4.00 -19.62 2.73
N LEU A 53 -4.60 -20.73 3.15
CA LEU A 53 -3.86 -21.85 3.73
C LEU A 53 -2.96 -22.44 2.63
N VAL A 54 -1.66 -22.47 2.87
CA VAL A 54 -0.72 -23.09 1.95
C VAL A 54 -0.92 -24.61 1.93
N GLU A 55 -1.14 -25.15 0.75
CA GLU A 55 -1.21 -26.60 0.53
C GLU A 55 0.13 -27.27 0.86
N LEU A 56 0.11 -28.52 1.30
CA LEU A 56 1.30 -29.27 1.76
C LEU A 56 2.47 -29.22 0.75
N ASN A 57 2.19 -29.32 -0.54
CA ASN A 57 3.22 -29.31 -1.60
C ASN A 57 3.81 -27.91 -1.89
N ASN A 58 3.15 -26.85 -1.41
CA ASN A 58 3.58 -25.47 -1.55
C ASN A 58 4.16 -24.91 -0.24
N ASN A 59 4.30 -25.75 0.80
CA ASN A 59 4.92 -25.35 2.06
C ASN A 59 6.35 -24.85 1.85
N PRO A 60 6.84 -23.94 2.72
CA PRO A 60 8.22 -23.48 2.67
C PRO A 60 9.17 -24.68 2.64
N PRO A 61 10.09 -24.79 1.66
CA PRO A 61 11.05 -25.89 1.63
C PRO A 61 12.07 -25.74 2.77
N ALA A 62 12.82 -26.81 3.08
CA ALA A 62 13.96 -26.73 4.00
C ALA A 62 14.88 -25.55 3.61
N PRO A 63 15.26 -24.66 4.54
CA PRO A 63 15.30 -24.87 5.98
C PRO A 63 13.99 -24.58 6.73
N TYR A 64 12.86 -24.33 6.04
CA TYR A 64 11.59 -23.89 6.58
C TYR A 64 11.66 -22.48 7.18
N LEU A 65 10.53 -21.92 7.64
CA LEU A 65 10.49 -20.54 8.14
C LEU A 65 11.07 -20.42 9.56
N SER A 66 10.75 -21.36 10.45
CA SER A 66 11.13 -21.25 11.87
C SER A 66 12.63 -21.06 12.08
N ASN A 67 13.01 -19.99 12.78
CA ASN A 67 14.40 -19.59 13.05
C ASN A 67 15.27 -19.35 11.81
N ASN A 68 14.65 -19.02 10.67
CA ASN A 68 15.33 -18.74 9.42
C ASN A 68 14.82 -17.44 8.78
N THR A 69 15.55 -16.99 7.76
CA THR A 69 15.22 -15.79 7.01
C THR A 69 14.59 -16.15 5.68
N ILE A 70 13.54 -15.44 5.30
CA ILE A 70 13.01 -15.41 3.94
C ILE A 70 13.06 -13.99 3.38
N ARG A 71 13.46 -13.84 2.12
CA ARG A 71 13.31 -12.61 1.33
C ARG A 71 12.30 -12.83 0.22
N GLN A 72 11.31 -11.95 0.14
CA GLN A 72 10.17 -12.06 -0.75
C GLN A 72 10.07 -10.79 -1.58
N ILE A 73 9.95 -10.94 -2.90
CA ILE A 73 9.90 -9.79 -3.81
C ILE A 73 8.44 -9.48 -4.16
N VAL A 74 8.08 -8.21 -4.16
CA VAL A 74 6.76 -7.72 -4.58
C VAL A 74 6.91 -6.57 -5.59
N HIS A 75 5.98 -6.48 -6.53
CA HIS A 75 5.93 -5.42 -7.55
C HIS A 75 4.81 -4.44 -7.20
N VAL A 76 5.14 -3.18 -6.97
CA VAL A 76 4.18 -2.17 -6.50
C VAL A 76 3.50 -1.43 -7.65
N SER A 77 2.32 -0.86 -7.42
CA SER A 77 1.66 0.01 -8.40
C SER A 77 2.13 1.46 -8.32
N ILE A 78 1.70 2.17 -7.27
CA ILE A 78 2.02 3.59 -7.06
C ILE A 78 3.15 3.74 -6.03
N GLY A 79 3.88 4.84 -6.15
CA GLY A 79 4.94 5.21 -5.20
C GLY A 79 4.42 6.07 -4.04
N GLY A 80 5.33 6.39 -3.12
CA GLY A 80 5.09 7.25 -1.97
C GLY A 80 6.30 7.27 -1.03
N ASP A 81 6.34 8.23 -0.11
CA ASP A 81 7.49 8.43 0.79
C ASP A 81 7.27 7.84 2.19
N SER A 82 6.04 7.42 2.49
CA SER A 82 5.68 6.81 3.77
C SER A 82 4.89 5.54 3.52
N LEU A 83 5.35 4.45 4.12
CA LEU A 83 4.82 3.11 3.92
C LEU A 83 4.32 2.51 5.24
N ARG A 84 3.45 1.52 5.14
CA ARG A 84 3.17 0.54 6.20
C ARG A 84 2.83 -0.81 5.57
N VAL A 85 3.08 -1.90 6.29
CA VAL A 85 2.92 -3.26 5.76
C VAL A 85 1.99 -4.07 6.66
N ARG A 86 1.03 -4.75 6.03
CA ARG A 86 0.19 -5.76 6.67
C ARG A 86 0.80 -7.14 6.50
N PHE A 87 0.92 -7.86 7.61
CA PHE A 87 1.28 -9.27 7.67
C PHE A 87 0.07 -10.07 8.17
N SER A 88 -0.06 -11.31 7.70
CA SER A 88 -1.22 -12.17 7.99
C SER A 88 -0.79 -13.53 8.52
N ASN A 89 -1.49 -13.96 9.57
CA ASN A 89 -1.46 -15.29 10.16
C ASN A 89 -2.88 -15.90 10.19
N GLU A 90 -3.77 -15.46 9.30
CA GLU A 90 -5.21 -15.75 9.34
C GLU A 90 -5.59 -17.21 9.10
N PHE A 91 -4.74 -17.98 8.42
CA PHE A 91 -4.94 -19.40 8.13
C PHE A 91 -4.07 -20.33 8.97
N SER A 92 -3.24 -19.78 9.85
CA SER A 92 -2.36 -20.57 10.70
C SER A 92 -3.02 -20.80 12.06
N ASN A 93 -2.97 -22.03 12.57
CA ASN A 93 -3.55 -22.38 13.87
C ASN A 93 -2.63 -22.07 15.08
N SER A 94 -1.39 -21.66 14.81
CA SER A 94 -0.38 -21.39 15.84
C SER A 94 0.19 -19.97 15.70
N PRO A 95 0.75 -19.38 16.77
CA PRO A 95 1.40 -18.09 16.69
C PRO A 95 2.57 -18.07 15.68
N VAL A 96 2.76 -16.92 15.03
CA VAL A 96 3.91 -16.67 14.14
C VAL A 96 4.70 -15.49 14.66
N THR A 97 5.95 -15.73 15.04
CA THR A 97 6.88 -14.71 15.53
C THR A 97 7.75 -14.21 14.39
N MET A 98 7.64 -12.92 14.08
CA MET A 98 8.58 -12.19 13.22
C MET A 98 9.59 -11.50 14.13
N LYS A 99 10.82 -12.01 14.21
CA LYS A 99 11.89 -11.46 15.08
C LYS A 99 12.50 -10.18 14.53
N SER A 100 12.52 -10.05 13.20
CA SER A 100 13.00 -8.86 12.51
C SER A 100 12.44 -8.83 11.10
N VAL A 101 12.00 -7.65 10.67
CA VAL A 101 11.42 -7.43 9.35
C VAL A 101 12.11 -6.23 8.70
N HIS A 102 12.55 -6.39 7.47
CA HIS A 102 13.21 -5.35 6.69
C HIS A 102 12.56 -5.19 5.32
N ILE A 103 12.64 -3.99 4.75
CA ILE A 103 12.29 -3.70 3.36
C ILE A 103 13.43 -2.94 2.68
N ALA A 104 13.68 -3.25 1.42
CA ALA A 104 14.67 -2.57 0.59
C ALA A 104 14.23 -2.60 -0.88
N VAL A 105 14.76 -1.69 -1.70
CA VAL A 105 14.60 -1.75 -3.16
C VAL A 105 15.25 -3.05 -3.66
N SER A 106 14.53 -3.80 -4.47
CA SER A 106 15.05 -5.00 -5.13
C SER A 106 15.95 -4.60 -6.28
N MET A 107 17.12 -5.22 -6.35
CA MET A 107 18.03 -5.12 -7.50
C MET A 107 17.82 -6.27 -8.50
N GLY A 108 16.73 -7.04 -8.33
CA GLY A 108 16.46 -8.27 -9.05
C GLY A 108 17.10 -9.50 -8.39
N GLY A 109 16.47 -10.66 -8.59
CA GLY A 109 16.92 -11.88 -7.93
C GLY A 109 16.82 -11.78 -6.40
N GLY A 110 17.79 -12.32 -5.68
CA GLY A 110 17.88 -12.24 -4.22
C GLY A 110 18.58 -10.97 -3.72
N LYS A 111 18.85 -10.00 -4.59
CA LYS A 111 19.68 -8.81 -4.30
C LYS A 111 18.84 -7.60 -3.90
N ILE A 112 19.38 -6.80 -3.00
CA ILE A 112 18.79 -5.53 -2.56
C ILE A 112 19.79 -4.38 -2.70
N ASP A 113 19.27 -3.17 -2.87
CA ASP A 113 20.06 -1.95 -2.62
C ASP A 113 20.13 -1.74 -1.11
N SER A 114 21.27 -2.09 -0.52
CA SER A 114 21.50 -2.01 0.93
C SER A 114 21.42 -0.57 1.47
N SER A 115 21.59 0.46 0.64
CA SER A 115 21.42 1.86 1.07
C SER A 115 19.96 2.22 1.37
N THR A 116 19.02 1.43 0.85
CA THR A 116 17.58 1.59 1.04
C THR A 116 17.01 0.68 2.14
N ASP A 117 17.84 -0.17 2.76
CA ASP A 117 17.39 -1.11 3.79
C ASP A 117 16.78 -0.36 5.00
N LYS A 118 15.54 -0.72 5.33
CA LYS A 118 14.78 -0.17 6.45
C LYS A 118 14.18 -1.28 7.28
N ALA A 119 14.47 -1.25 8.59
CA ALA A 119 13.77 -2.07 9.56
C ALA A 119 12.31 -1.60 9.73
N ILE A 120 11.40 -2.56 9.85
CA ILE A 120 9.97 -2.37 10.08
C ILE A 120 9.66 -2.71 11.54
N TYR A 121 8.91 -1.84 12.21
CA TYR A 121 8.58 -1.94 13.63
C TYR A 121 7.07 -2.13 13.85
N PHE A 122 6.72 -2.61 15.04
CA PHE A 122 5.36 -2.85 15.50
C PHE A 122 5.20 -2.25 16.89
N ASN A 123 4.50 -1.12 16.99
CA ASN A 123 4.38 -0.34 18.21
C ASN A 123 5.77 -0.05 18.84
N GLY A 124 6.73 0.34 18.01
CA GLY A 124 8.12 0.61 18.37
C GLY A 124 9.02 -0.61 18.56
N ASN A 125 8.51 -1.84 18.42
CA ASN A 125 9.29 -3.07 18.62
C ASN A 125 9.68 -3.72 17.29
N PRO A 126 10.93 -4.20 17.14
CA PRO A 126 11.38 -4.87 15.92
C PRO A 126 10.85 -6.32 15.80
N GLU A 127 10.39 -6.89 16.92
CA GLU A 127 9.80 -8.23 16.99
C GLU A 127 8.30 -8.12 17.25
N TYR A 128 7.52 -8.98 16.59
CA TYR A 128 6.09 -9.13 16.83
C TYR A 128 5.66 -10.59 16.69
N THR A 129 4.78 -11.04 17.58
CA THR A 129 4.14 -12.36 17.49
C THR A 129 2.66 -12.20 17.16
N MET A 130 2.28 -12.62 15.95
CA MET A 130 0.86 -12.71 15.57
C MET A 130 0.24 -13.91 16.27
N ALA A 131 -0.93 -13.71 16.86
CA ALA A 131 -1.76 -14.80 17.37
C ALA A 131 -2.28 -15.68 16.19
N PRO A 132 -2.76 -16.91 16.46
CA PRO A 132 -3.51 -17.68 15.47
C PRO A 132 -4.67 -16.85 14.91
N VAL A 133 -4.98 -17.03 13.63
CA VAL A 133 -6.16 -16.41 12.98
C VAL A 133 -6.17 -14.87 13.15
N SER A 134 -5.00 -14.23 12.99
CA SER A 134 -4.85 -12.79 13.18
C SER A 134 -3.97 -12.16 12.10
N SER A 135 -3.99 -10.84 12.02
CA SER A 135 -3.08 -10.05 11.19
C SER A 135 -2.52 -8.86 12.00
N VAL A 136 -1.43 -8.27 11.51
CA VAL A 136 -0.83 -7.08 12.12
C VAL A 136 -0.46 -6.07 11.03
N MET A 137 -0.69 -4.80 11.32
CA MET A 137 -0.18 -3.68 10.53
C MET A 137 1.07 -3.13 11.23
N SER A 138 2.14 -2.88 10.47
CA SER A 138 3.34 -2.24 10.99
C SER A 138 3.10 -0.78 11.39
N ASP A 139 4.05 -0.23 12.14
CA ASP A 139 4.17 1.22 12.26
C ASP A 139 4.44 1.83 10.87
N PRO A 140 3.99 3.07 10.60
CA PRO A 140 4.42 3.83 9.43
C PRO A 140 5.92 4.11 9.45
N PHE A 141 6.58 4.02 8.30
CA PHE A 141 8.00 4.34 8.16
C PHE A 141 8.30 5.10 6.86
N GLN A 142 9.38 5.89 6.86
CA GLN A 142 9.83 6.64 5.68
C GLN A 142 10.59 5.74 4.72
N PHE A 143 10.19 5.73 3.46
CA PHE A 143 10.82 4.97 2.39
C PHE A 143 10.42 5.56 1.05
N ALA A 144 11.39 5.96 0.22
CA ALA A 144 11.13 6.58 -1.09
C ALA A 144 10.77 5.51 -2.14
N LEU A 145 9.52 5.05 -2.13
CA LEU A 145 9.03 4.03 -3.05
C LEU A 145 8.74 4.63 -4.42
N GLN A 146 9.39 4.11 -5.45
CA GLN A 146 9.10 4.50 -6.83
C GLN A 146 7.88 3.71 -7.37
N PRO A 147 6.99 4.33 -8.17
CA PRO A 147 5.92 3.60 -8.85
C PRO A 147 6.49 2.46 -9.71
N LEU A 148 5.78 1.33 -9.80
CA LEU A 148 6.17 0.16 -10.61
C LEU A 148 7.54 -0.43 -10.25
N SER A 149 8.06 -0.18 -9.05
CA SER A 149 9.32 -0.76 -8.59
C SER A 149 9.11 -2.12 -7.93
N ASP A 150 10.19 -2.90 -7.90
CA ASP A 150 10.24 -4.12 -7.11
C ASP A 150 10.88 -3.81 -5.75
N VAL A 151 10.27 -4.29 -4.67
CA VAL A 151 10.84 -4.22 -3.31
C VAL A 151 10.95 -5.61 -2.71
N ALA A 152 11.96 -5.78 -1.87
CA ALA A 152 12.24 -7.00 -1.14
C ALA A 152 11.80 -6.84 0.31
N ILE A 153 10.83 -7.63 0.75
CA ILE A 153 10.45 -7.75 2.17
C ILE A 153 11.18 -8.98 2.74
N THR A 154 12.04 -8.75 3.72
CA THR A 154 12.87 -9.80 4.33
C THR A 154 12.47 -10.00 5.78
N ILE A 155 12.11 -11.23 6.16
CA ILE A 155 11.63 -11.58 7.49
C ILE A 155 12.55 -12.64 8.08
N TYR A 156 13.09 -12.39 9.28
CA TYR A 156 13.67 -13.42 10.12
C TYR A 156 12.64 -13.87 11.14
N PHE A 157 12.28 -15.14 11.10
CA PHE A 157 11.24 -15.69 11.97
C PHE A 157 11.80 -16.28 13.28
N GLY A 158 10.96 -16.29 14.30
CA GLY A 158 11.07 -17.14 15.47
C GLY A 158 10.34 -18.46 15.22
N ASN A 159 9.45 -18.84 16.14
CA ASN A 159 8.56 -19.97 15.92
C ASN A 159 7.48 -19.61 14.88
N THR A 160 7.13 -20.57 14.03
CA THR A 160 6.05 -20.45 13.04
C THR A 160 5.10 -21.64 13.15
N SER A 161 3.90 -21.48 12.59
CA SER A 161 2.93 -22.58 12.51
C SER A 161 3.35 -23.65 11.48
N PRO A 162 3.04 -24.94 11.71
CA PRO A 162 3.17 -25.99 10.69
C PRO A 162 2.22 -25.80 9.50
N ASP A 163 1.06 -25.18 9.73
CA ASP A 163 0.14 -24.73 8.69
C ASP A 163 0.31 -23.23 8.47
N VAL A 164 0.69 -22.87 7.25
CA VAL A 164 1.24 -21.54 6.94
C VAL A 164 0.20 -20.72 6.19
N THR A 165 -0.04 -19.51 6.69
CA THR A 165 -0.69 -18.46 5.89
C THR A 165 0.26 -17.97 4.81
N GLY A 166 -0.19 -18.01 3.56
CA GLY A 166 0.61 -17.55 2.44
C GLY A 166 -0.19 -17.43 1.17
N HIS A 167 0.54 -17.43 0.05
CA HIS A 167 -0.02 -17.31 -1.27
C HIS A 167 0.86 -18.05 -2.30
N PRO A 168 0.53 -19.33 -2.60
CA PRO A 168 1.29 -20.13 -3.57
C PRO A 168 1.25 -19.63 -5.02
N GLY A 169 0.26 -18.81 -5.38
CA GLY A 169 0.07 -18.22 -6.71
C GLY A 169 1.10 -17.16 -7.11
N SER A 170 2.04 -16.82 -6.22
CA SER A 170 2.84 -15.59 -6.26
C SER A 170 3.59 -15.27 -7.56
N ARG A 171 3.94 -16.26 -8.40
CA ARG A 171 4.83 -16.14 -9.59
C ARG A 171 6.09 -15.30 -9.37
N THR A 172 6.56 -15.25 -8.13
CA THR A 172 7.74 -14.49 -7.73
C THR A 172 8.60 -15.35 -6.83
N THR A 173 9.90 -15.39 -7.09
CA THR A 173 10.84 -16.20 -6.33
C THR A 173 11.14 -15.54 -4.98
N SER A 174 10.96 -16.31 -3.92
CA SER A 174 11.39 -16.03 -2.56
C SER A 174 12.65 -16.84 -2.21
N TYR A 175 13.50 -16.29 -1.34
CA TYR A 175 14.83 -16.78 -1.02
C TYR A 175 14.92 -17.13 0.47
N LEU A 176 15.19 -18.40 0.80
CA LEU A 176 15.26 -18.90 2.16
C LEU A 176 16.70 -19.27 2.54
N ILE A 177 17.13 -18.82 3.72
CA ILE A 177 18.48 -19.08 4.27
C ILE A 177 18.42 -19.26 5.79
N THR A 178 19.35 -20.04 6.32
CA THR A 178 19.43 -20.31 7.76
C THR A 178 19.86 -19.10 8.58
N GLY A 179 19.26 -18.97 9.77
CA GLY A 179 19.57 -17.93 10.74
C GLY A 179 19.14 -16.52 10.32
N ASN A 180 19.58 -15.51 11.07
CA ASN A 180 19.25 -14.11 10.80
C ASN A 180 20.15 -13.54 9.70
N LYS A 181 19.53 -13.20 8.56
CA LYS A 181 20.20 -12.66 7.36
C LYS A 181 19.46 -11.46 6.76
N VAL A 182 18.65 -10.75 7.56
CA VAL A 182 17.74 -9.70 7.06
C VAL A 182 18.43 -8.59 6.27
N THR A 183 19.64 -8.21 6.67
CA THR A 183 20.42 -7.12 6.03
C THR A 183 21.42 -7.60 4.97
N VAL A 184 21.50 -8.90 4.67
CA VAL A 184 22.46 -9.42 3.69
C VAL A 184 22.08 -8.93 2.29
N ALA A 185 23.00 -8.24 1.61
CA ALA A 185 22.71 -7.60 0.33
C ALA A 185 22.33 -8.58 -0.79
N ASP A 186 22.86 -9.80 -0.76
CA ASP A 186 22.63 -10.81 -1.81
C ASP A 186 22.30 -12.18 -1.21
N LEU A 187 21.09 -12.67 -1.48
CA LEU A 187 20.61 -14.01 -1.15
C LEU A 187 20.38 -14.87 -2.40
N SER A 188 21.06 -14.59 -3.51
CA SER A 188 20.82 -15.28 -4.79
C SER A 188 21.20 -16.76 -4.77
N ASP A 189 22.14 -17.17 -3.91
CA ASP A 189 22.67 -18.54 -3.79
C ASP A 189 22.01 -19.35 -2.66
N THR A 190 20.77 -19.03 -2.32
CA THR A 190 20.03 -19.69 -1.24
C THR A 190 18.93 -20.60 -1.78
N VAL A 191 18.20 -21.28 -0.87
CA VAL A 191 17.03 -22.06 -1.26
C VAL A 191 15.96 -21.14 -1.84
N LYS A 192 15.25 -21.59 -2.87
CA LYS A 192 14.26 -20.80 -3.60
C LYS A 192 12.90 -21.48 -3.58
N THR A 193 11.85 -20.68 -3.61
CA THR A 193 10.47 -21.14 -3.80
C THR A 193 9.66 -20.02 -4.44
N ASP A 194 8.70 -20.35 -5.31
CA ASP A 194 7.93 -19.35 -6.06
C ASP A 194 6.60 -19.02 -5.36
N HIS A 195 6.69 -18.72 -4.07
CA HIS A 195 5.55 -18.49 -3.18
C HIS A 195 5.80 -17.30 -2.24
N TRP A 196 4.71 -16.66 -1.80
CA TRP A 196 4.74 -15.71 -0.69
C TRP A 196 4.20 -16.37 0.59
N TYR A 197 4.74 -15.99 1.73
CA TYR A 197 4.33 -16.43 3.06
C TYR A 197 4.23 -15.23 4.00
N VAL A 198 3.15 -15.16 4.78
CA VAL A 198 2.91 -14.17 5.84
C VAL A 198 2.78 -12.71 5.39
N ILE A 199 3.32 -12.28 4.24
CA ILE A 199 3.08 -10.94 3.67
C ILE A 199 1.69 -10.85 3.04
N ASN A 200 1.03 -9.69 3.15
CA ASN A 200 -0.34 -9.52 2.63
C ASN A 200 -0.56 -8.20 1.86
N THR A 201 -0.31 -7.04 2.46
CA THR A 201 -0.57 -5.74 1.80
C THR A 201 0.54 -4.74 2.10
N LEU A 202 0.99 -4.00 1.09
CA LEU A 202 1.86 -2.83 1.23
C LEU A 202 1.04 -1.58 0.91
N GLU A 203 1.07 -0.60 1.81
CA GLU A 203 0.33 0.65 1.66
C GLU A 203 1.27 1.86 1.63
N VAL A 204 0.91 2.85 0.82
CA VAL A 204 1.56 4.17 0.76
C VAL A 204 0.63 5.22 1.36
N LEU A 205 1.19 6.21 2.06
CA LEU A 205 0.45 7.41 2.42
C LEU A 205 0.48 8.35 1.21
N ALA A 206 -0.67 8.55 0.57
CA ALA A 206 -0.81 9.32 -0.65
C ALA A 206 -1.78 10.49 -0.46
N ARG A 207 -1.77 11.44 -1.41
CA ARG A 207 -2.77 12.52 -1.45
C ARG A 207 -4.18 11.91 -1.60
N ASP A 208 -5.19 12.56 -1.07
CA ASP A 208 -6.59 12.11 -1.12
C ASP A 208 -7.21 12.07 -2.53
N SER A 209 -6.44 12.34 -3.59
CA SER A 209 -6.85 12.01 -4.96
C SER A 209 -6.50 10.57 -5.37
N ALA A 210 -5.56 9.92 -4.68
CA ALA A 210 -5.12 8.56 -4.98
C ALA A 210 -6.18 7.53 -4.57
N ARG A 211 -6.34 6.48 -5.37
CA ARG A 211 -7.35 5.43 -5.19
C ARG A 211 -6.75 4.08 -5.57
N SER A 212 -7.46 2.99 -5.30
CA SER A 212 -7.10 1.66 -5.78
C SER A 212 -8.28 0.98 -6.48
N VAL A 213 -7.94 0.05 -7.36
CA VAL A 213 -8.85 -0.94 -7.93
C VAL A 213 -8.48 -2.31 -7.36
N ALA A 214 -9.45 -2.98 -6.73
CA ALA A 214 -9.31 -4.36 -6.31
C ALA A 214 -9.77 -5.30 -7.41
N ILE A 215 -9.07 -6.43 -7.59
CA ILE A 215 -9.40 -7.44 -8.57
C ILE A 215 -9.66 -8.76 -7.85
N LEU A 216 -10.92 -9.11 -7.69
CA LEU A 216 -11.35 -10.40 -7.15
C LEU A 216 -11.37 -11.41 -8.30
N GLY A 217 -10.46 -12.39 -8.28
CA GLY A 217 -10.26 -13.26 -9.43
C GLY A 217 -9.73 -14.66 -9.14
N ASN A 218 -9.77 -15.51 -10.17
CA ASN A 218 -9.22 -16.86 -10.15
C ASN A 218 -7.76 -16.90 -10.66
N SER A 219 -7.31 -18.09 -11.10
CA SER A 219 -5.98 -18.37 -11.64
C SER A 219 -5.51 -17.44 -12.75
N ILE A 220 -6.41 -16.91 -13.58
CA ILE A 220 -6.06 -15.99 -14.67
C ILE A 220 -5.60 -14.65 -14.07
N THR A 221 -6.32 -14.15 -13.07
CA THR A 221 -5.99 -12.95 -12.30
C THR A 221 -4.77 -13.15 -11.41
N ASP A 222 -4.70 -14.31 -10.76
CA ASP A 222 -3.55 -14.75 -9.96
C ASP A 222 -2.24 -14.77 -10.77
N GLY A 223 -2.34 -15.00 -12.08
CA GLY A 223 -1.23 -14.86 -13.03
C GLY A 223 -0.82 -16.15 -13.72
N ARG A 224 -1.67 -17.17 -13.78
CA ARG A 224 -1.41 -18.39 -14.55
C ARG A 224 -1.17 -18.03 -16.02
N GLY A 225 -0.07 -18.54 -16.59
CA GLY A 225 0.34 -18.25 -17.96
C GLY A 225 1.31 -17.05 -18.10
N SER A 226 1.53 -16.30 -17.02
CA SER A 226 2.61 -15.30 -16.94
C SER A 226 3.97 -15.95 -16.65
N GLY A 227 5.06 -15.21 -16.86
CA GLY A 227 6.41 -15.69 -16.57
C GLY A 227 6.79 -15.44 -15.11
N THR A 228 7.39 -16.44 -14.44
CA THR A 228 7.96 -16.24 -13.10
C THR A 228 8.99 -15.11 -13.11
N ASN A 229 8.87 -14.19 -12.14
CA ASN A 229 9.72 -12.99 -12.00
C ASN A 229 9.66 -12.00 -13.18
N LYS A 230 8.69 -12.13 -14.09
CA LYS A 230 8.55 -11.19 -15.22
C LYS A 230 7.62 -10.03 -14.93
N GLN A 231 6.86 -10.08 -13.81
CA GLN A 231 5.85 -9.10 -13.44
C GLN A 231 4.96 -8.72 -14.64
N ASN A 232 4.51 -9.74 -15.36
CA ASN A 232 3.74 -9.60 -16.59
C ASN A 232 2.38 -10.31 -16.50
N ARG A 233 1.83 -10.44 -15.29
CA ARG A 233 0.42 -10.79 -15.11
C ARG A 233 -0.43 -9.66 -15.68
N TRP A 234 -1.67 -9.95 -16.07
CA TRP A 234 -2.53 -8.90 -16.60
C TRP A 234 -2.79 -7.75 -15.59
N PRO A 235 -2.86 -7.97 -14.25
CA PRO A 235 -2.92 -6.87 -13.29
C PRO A 235 -1.65 -6.00 -13.26
N ASP A 236 -0.46 -6.59 -13.47
CA ASP A 236 0.79 -5.83 -13.58
C ASP A 236 0.77 -4.94 -14.83
N GLU A 237 0.22 -5.45 -15.93
CA GLU A 237 0.03 -4.69 -17.17
C GLU A 237 -1.02 -3.58 -17.02
N LEU A 238 -2.11 -3.84 -16.29
CA LEU A 238 -3.07 -2.80 -15.93
C LEU A 238 -2.38 -1.68 -15.12
N SER A 239 -1.58 -2.05 -14.13
CA SER A 239 -0.80 -1.11 -13.31
C SER A 239 0.10 -0.22 -14.17
N ARG A 240 0.85 -0.81 -15.12
CA ARG A 240 1.68 -0.04 -16.08
C ARG A 240 0.87 0.94 -16.92
N ARG A 241 -0.28 0.53 -17.43
CA ARG A 241 -1.15 1.38 -18.26
C ARG A 241 -1.77 2.53 -17.47
N LEU A 242 -2.21 2.27 -16.24
CA LEU A 242 -2.75 3.30 -15.35
C LEU A 242 -1.67 4.32 -14.98
N GLN A 243 -0.46 3.84 -14.67
CA GLN A 243 0.69 4.70 -14.35
C GLN A 243 1.09 5.59 -15.53
N ALA A 244 1.07 5.06 -16.76
CA ALA A 244 1.48 5.80 -17.96
C ALA A 244 0.53 6.94 -18.37
N ASN A 245 -0.66 7.03 -17.76
CA ASN A 245 -1.64 8.08 -18.04
C ASN A 245 -1.77 9.02 -16.84
N SER A 246 -1.51 10.31 -17.05
CA SER A 246 -1.51 11.33 -15.99
C SER A 246 -2.82 11.45 -15.20
N SER A 247 -3.96 11.11 -15.81
CA SER A 247 -5.27 11.12 -15.14
C SER A 247 -5.50 9.91 -14.23
N THR A 248 -4.75 8.83 -14.42
CA THR A 248 -4.89 7.57 -13.69
C THR A 248 -3.61 7.13 -12.97
N GLN A 249 -2.53 7.89 -13.04
CA GLN A 249 -1.22 7.51 -12.48
C GLN A 249 -1.18 7.40 -10.95
N GLN A 250 -2.29 7.72 -10.28
CA GLN A 250 -2.49 7.60 -8.84
C GLN A 250 -3.55 6.53 -8.51
N VAL A 251 -3.86 5.64 -9.45
CA VAL A 251 -4.73 4.48 -9.26
C VAL A 251 -3.86 3.24 -9.09
N ALA A 252 -3.82 2.69 -7.89
CA ALA A 252 -3.12 1.44 -7.59
C ALA A 252 -3.95 0.22 -7.98
N VAL A 253 -3.29 -0.91 -8.23
CA VAL A 253 -3.93 -2.18 -8.57
C VAL A 253 -3.66 -3.21 -7.47
N LEU A 254 -4.73 -3.77 -6.92
CA LEU A 254 -4.70 -4.79 -5.86
C LEU A 254 -5.14 -6.12 -6.45
N ASN A 255 -4.21 -7.08 -6.51
CA ASN A 255 -4.46 -8.38 -7.11
C ASN A 255 -4.89 -9.39 -6.03
N GLU A 256 -6.19 -9.66 -5.98
CA GLU A 256 -6.80 -10.62 -5.07
C GLU A 256 -7.19 -11.90 -5.82
N GLY A 257 -6.34 -12.31 -6.75
CA GLY A 257 -6.42 -13.57 -7.47
C GLY A 257 -6.17 -14.76 -6.56
N ILE A 258 -6.89 -15.87 -6.73
CA ILE A 258 -6.54 -17.17 -6.16
C ILE A 258 -6.67 -18.24 -7.25
N GLY A 259 -5.61 -18.99 -7.51
CA GLY A 259 -5.65 -20.12 -8.45
C GLY A 259 -6.77 -21.11 -8.13
N GLY A 260 -7.63 -21.43 -9.11
CA GLY A 260 -8.73 -22.39 -8.93
C GLY A 260 -9.86 -21.93 -8.00
N ASN A 261 -9.96 -20.62 -7.71
CA ASN A 261 -11.01 -20.08 -6.85
C ASN A 261 -12.39 -20.13 -7.49
N CYS A 262 -13.41 -20.24 -6.64
CA CYS A 262 -14.82 -20.26 -7.03
C CYS A 262 -15.57 -19.16 -6.28
N VAL A 263 -16.70 -18.72 -6.83
CA VAL A 263 -17.47 -17.60 -6.29
C VAL A 263 -18.27 -17.99 -5.05
N LEU A 264 -19.11 -19.01 -5.19
CA LEU A 264 -20.16 -19.32 -4.20
C LEU A 264 -19.79 -20.42 -3.21
N LYS A 265 -18.86 -21.30 -3.61
CA LYS A 265 -18.39 -22.44 -2.80
C LYS A 265 -16.88 -22.42 -2.71
N ALA A 266 -16.33 -23.05 -1.68
CA ALA A 266 -14.91 -23.28 -1.63
C ALA A 266 -14.50 -24.23 -2.78
N CYS A 267 -13.42 -23.85 -3.46
CA CYS A 267 -12.69 -24.71 -4.39
C CYS A 267 -11.25 -24.75 -3.89
N LEU A 268 -10.31 -24.16 -4.62
CA LEU A 268 -9.01 -23.84 -4.04
C LEU A 268 -9.10 -22.50 -3.30
N GLY A 269 -8.73 -22.52 -2.03
CA GLY A 269 -8.85 -21.39 -1.10
C GLY A 269 -10.30 -21.03 -0.70
N PRO A 270 -10.47 -19.98 0.12
CA PRO A 270 -11.78 -19.45 0.51
C PRO A 270 -12.56 -18.95 -0.71
N SER A 271 -13.88 -19.14 -0.75
CA SER A 271 -14.70 -18.66 -1.86
C SER A 271 -14.66 -17.13 -1.99
N ALA A 272 -14.88 -16.61 -3.20
CA ALA A 272 -14.85 -15.18 -3.46
C ALA A 272 -15.84 -14.41 -2.57
N ILE A 273 -17.03 -14.99 -2.29
CA ILE A 273 -18.02 -14.39 -1.39
C ILE A 273 -17.55 -14.37 0.07
N SER A 274 -16.85 -15.41 0.54
CA SER A 274 -16.41 -15.47 1.95
C SER A 274 -15.21 -14.56 2.24
N ARG A 275 -14.43 -14.23 1.21
CA ARG A 275 -13.28 -13.33 1.30
C ARG A 275 -13.55 -11.90 0.83
N PHE A 276 -14.76 -11.58 0.38
CA PHE A 276 -15.09 -10.28 -0.21
C PHE A 276 -14.75 -9.10 0.73
N ASP A 277 -15.18 -9.18 1.98
CA ASP A 277 -14.95 -8.11 2.95
C ASP A 277 -13.45 -7.91 3.20
N ARG A 278 -12.70 -9.01 3.36
CA ARG A 278 -11.26 -8.99 3.62
C ARG A 278 -10.45 -8.48 2.41
N ASP A 279 -10.72 -9.03 1.24
CA ASP A 279 -9.91 -8.81 0.04
C ASP A 279 -10.36 -7.57 -0.74
N VAL A 280 -11.58 -7.05 -0.51
CA VAL A 280 -12.08 -5.86 -1.22
C VAL A 280 -12.42 -4.73 -0.25
N LEU A 281 -13.37 -4.91 0.66
CA LEU A 281 -13.90 -3.79 1.46
C LEU A 281 -12.91 -3.26 2.50
N ASN A 282 -12.07 -4.14 3.04
CA ASN A 282 -11.06 -3.81 4.06
C ASN A 282 -9.73 -3.33 3.44
N GLN A 283 -9.64 -3.27 2.10
CA GLN A 283 -8.47 -2.71 1.43
C GLN A 283 -8.57 -1.19 1.33
N ASN A 284 -7.49 -0.51 1.70
CA ASN A 284 -7.46 0.94 1.74
C ASN A 284 -7.45 1.55 0.33
N GLY A 285 -8.32 2.54 0.13
CA GLY A 285 -8.39 3.32 -1.11
C GLY A 285 -9.27 2.74 -2.22
N VAL A 286 -9.90 1.57 -2.00
CA VAL A 286 -10.67 0.89 -3.05
C VAL A 286 -11.85 1.76 -3.49
N LYS A 287 -11.84 2.12 -4.77
CA LYS A 287 -12.93 2.85 -5.42
C LYS A 287 -13.58 2.06 -6.54
N TRP A 288 -12.84 1.10 -7.11
CA TRP A 288 -13.32 0.24 -8.18
C TRP A 288 -13.04 -1.22 -7.82
N LEU A 289 -13.92 -2.09 -8.32
CA LEU A 289 -13.78 -3.52 -8.22
C LEU A 289 -13.87 -4.11 -9.63
N ILE A 290 -12.93 -4.98 -9.97
CA ILE A 290 -13.03 -5.88 -11.11
C ILE A 290 -13.30 -7.27 -10.55
N ILE A 291 -14.40 -7.90 -10.99
CA ILE A 291 -14.67 -9.30 -10.70
C ILE A 291 -14.32 -10.08 -11.96
N PHE A 292 -13.27 -10.89 -11.88
CA PHE A 292 -12.90 -11.82 -12.96
C PHE A 292 -12.85 -13.25 -12.42
N GLU A 293 -14.03 -13.75 -12.11
CA GLU A 293 -14.29 -15.04 -11.48
C GLU A 293 -15.31 -15.88 -12.28
N GLY A 294 -15.56 -17.11 -11.81
CA GLY A 294 -16.70 -17.92 -12.27
C GLY A 294 -16.34 -19.08 -13.19
N ILE A 295 -15.15 -19.09 -13.79
CA ILE A 295 -14.75 -20.17 -14.71
C ILE A 295 -14.57 -21.51 -14.00
N ASN A 296 -14.09 -21.53 -12.76
CA ASN A 296 -13.94 -22.77 -12.00
C ASN A 296 -15.28 -23.24 -11.39
N ASP A 297 -16.27 -22.35 -11.27
CA ASP A 297 -17.60 -22.72 -10.75
C ASP A 297 -18.34 -23.66 -11.71
N ILE A 298 -18.07 -23.57 -13.02
CA ILE A 298 -18.72 -24.38 -14.07
C ILE A 298 -18.01 -25.70 -14.39
N GLY A 299 -16.77 -25.90 -13.92
CA GLY A 299 -15.97 -27.11 -14.15
C GLY A 299 -14.95 -26.97 -15.27
#